data_AF-A0A7W1JPV9-F1
#
_entry.id   AF-A0A7W1JPV9-F1
#
_cell.length_a   1.000
_cell.length_b   1.000
_cell.length_c   1.000
_cell.angle_alpha   90.00
_cell.angle_beta   90.00
_cell.angle_gamma   90.00
#
_symmetry.space_group_name_H-M   'P 1'
#
loop_
_entity.id
_entity.type
_entity.pdbx_description
1 polymer ?
#
loop_
_entity_poly.entity_id
_entity_poly.type
_entity_poly.pdbx_seq_one_letter_code
_entity_poly.pdbx_strand_id
1 'polypeptide(L)'
;MKRFLIIWTAPAVRGEISAKAGFARRSMGVAVCVFALATAGVGQVTTEAWVARYNGPGNSNDTARALAADAAGNVYVTGYSYGAGTGDFDYATIKYDSNGNQLWVARYNGPGNDNDYASALAVDAAGNVYVTGLSLGAGTSYDYATVKYDSNGNQLWVARYNGPGNFYD
;
A
#
# COMPACT_ATOMS: atom_id res chain seq x y z
N MET A 1 -22.77 40.79 -22.60
CA MET A 1 -21.83 39.79 -22.03
C MET A 1 -20.92 39.31 -23.15
N LYS A 2 -19.62 39.64 -23.06
CA LYS A 2 -18.66 39.48 -24.17
C LYS A 2 -18.23 38.01 -24.27
N ARG A 3 -18.53 37.37 -25.41
CA ARG A 3 -17.90 36.11 -25.84
C ARG A 3 -16.73 36.48 -26.76
N PHE A 4 -15.51 36.10 -26.38
CA PHE A 4 -14.35 36.18 -27.26
C PHE A 4 -14.13 34.80 -27.90
N LEU A 5 -14.29 34.76 -29.22
CA LEU A 5 -13.94 33.64 -30.08
C LEU A 5 -12.55 33.93 -30.64
N ILE A 6 -11.55 33.13 -30.27
CA ILE A 6 -10.21 33.22 -30.88
C ILE A 6 -10.15 32.19 -32.01
N ILE A 7 -10.14 32.70 -33.24
CA ILE A 7 -9.94 31.93 -34.46
C ILE A 7 -8.44 32.07 -34.79
N TRP A 8 -7.69 30.97 -34.80
CA TRP A 8 -6.32 30.96 -35.31
C TRP A 8 -6.36 30.75 -36.83
N THR A 9 -5.96 31.76 -37.60
CA THR A 9 -5.56 31.60 -38.99
C THR A 9 -4.05 31.39 -39.04
N ALA A 10 -3.64 30.25 -39.61
CA ALA A 10 -2.24 29.94 -39.89
C ALA A 10 -1.69 30.82 -41.02
N PRO A 11 -0.39 31.16 -41.03
CA PRO A 11 0.33 31.37 -42.26
C PRO A 11 1.15 30.12 -42.60
N ALA A 12 0.83 29.50 -43.73
CA ALA A 12 1.76 28.61 -44.43
C ALA A 12 2.65 29.47 -45.33
N VAL A 13 3.96 29.51 -45.09
CA VAL A 13 4.95 29.79 -46.13
C VAL A 13 6.18 28.91 -45.92
N ARG A 14 6.49 28.15 -46.97
CA ARG A 14 7.68 27.32 -47.17
C ARG A 14 8.97 28.15 -47.06
N GLY A 15 9.97 27.61 -46.38
CA GLY A 15 11.35 28.08 -46.44
C GLY A 15 12.26 27.02 -45.86
N GLU A 16 12.90 26.26 -46.74
CA GLU A 16 13.88 25.23 -46.45
C GLU A 16 14.98 25.77 -45.51
N ILE A 17 15.18 25.13 -44.35
CA ILE A 17 16.42 25.31 -43.59
C ILE A 17 17.54 24.57 -44.33
N SER A 18 18.18 25.26 -45.26
CA SER A 18 19.42 24.82 -45.90
C SER A 18 20.50 24.68 -44.84
N ALA A 19 20.84 23.43 -44.49
CA ALA A 19 22.04 23.13 -43.73
C ALA A 19 23.26 23.41 -44.61
N LYS A 20 23.87 24.59 -44.47
CA LYS A 20 25.23 24.83 -44.99
C LYS A 20 26.24 24.20 -44.04
N ALA A 21 26.68 22.99 -44.37
CA ALA A 21 27.87 22.39 -43.78
C ALA A 21 29.12 23.17 -44.26
N GLY A 22 29.56 24.14 -43.46
CA GLY A 22 30.88 24.76 -43.61
C GLY A 22 31.92 23.92 -42.87
N PHE A 23 32.63 23.06 -43.58
CA PHE A 23 33.76 22.32 -43.03
C PHE A 23 35.01 23.21 -43.07
N ALA A 24 35.35 23.84 -41.95
CA ALA A 24 36.69 24.40 -41.74
C ALA A 24 37.34 23.63 -40.59
N ARG A 25 38.25 22.71 -40.94
CA ARG A 25 39.11 22.02 -39.98
C ARG A 25 40.05 23.05 -39.35
N ARG A 26 40.05 23.18 -38.02
CA ARG A 26 41.25 23.31 -37.17
C ARG A 26 40.87 23.31 -35.68
N SER A 27 41.60 22.45 -34.94
CA SER A 27 41.85 22.42 -33.49
C SER A 27 40.69 22.22 -32.51
N MET A 28 40.84 21.17 -31.69
CA MET A 28 39.97 20.72 -30.60
C MET A 28 39.80 21.76 -29.50
N GLY A 29 38.55 22.03 -29.14
CA GLY A 29 38.14 22.71 -27.92
C GLY A 29 36.65 22.57 -27.76
N VAL A 30 36.19 21.54 -27.03
CA VAL A 30 34.76 21.32 -26.79
C VAL A 30 34.30 22.36 -25.76
N ALA A 31 33.63 23.42 -26.21
CA ALA A 31 32.85 24.29 -25.33
C ALA A 31 31.47 23.64 -25.16
N VAL A 32 31.27 22.92 -24.04
CA VAL A 32 29.93 22.48 -23.64
C VAL A 32 29.23 23.68 -23.00
N CYS A 33 28.36 24.35 -23.75
CA CYS A 33 27.38 25.26 -23.17
C CYS A 33 26.30 24.42 -22.47
N VAL A 34 26.39 24.29 -21.15
CA VAL A 34 25.32 23.70 -20.35
C VAL A 34 24.21 24.75 -20.22
N PHE A 35 23.13 24.60 -21.01
CA PHE A 35 21.88 25.27 -20.71
C PHE A 35 21.20 24.51 -19.57
N ALA A 36 21.42 24.95 -18.33
CA ALA A 36 20.61 24.50 -17.21
C ALA A 36 19.22 25.14 -17.35
N LEU A 37 18.28 24.40 -17.94
CA LEU A 37 16.86 24.67 -17.74
C LEU A 37 16.53 24.30 -16.29
N ALA A 38 16.53 25.30 -15.41
CA ALA A 38 15.91 25.16 -14.10
C ALA A 38 14.40 25.03 -14.33
N THR A 39 13.89 23.80 -14.34
CA THR A 39 12.46 23.57 -14.19
C THR A 39 12.10 24.04 -12.79
N ALA A 40 11.37 25.16 -12.69
CA ALA A 40 10.71 25.55 -11.45
C ALA A 40 9.85 24.38 -11.00
N GLY A 41 10.26 23.71 -9.92
CA GLY A 41 9.47 22.66 -9.30
C GLY A 41 8.15 23.28 -8.86
N VAL A 42 7.07 22.93 -9.54
CA VAL A 42 5.72 23.19 -9.05
C VAL A 42 5.63 22.52 -7.68
N GLY A 43 5.36 23.31 -6.63
CA GLY A 43 5.12 22.76 -5.31
C GLY A 43 4.03 21.71 -5.41
N GLN A 44 4.37 20.46 -5.13
CA GLN A 44 3.41 19.37 -5.09
C GLN A 44 2.40 19.69 -3.99
N VAL A 45 1.21 20.13 -4.38
CA VAL A 45 0.06 20.14 -3.49
C VAL A 45 -0.29 18.68 -3.29
N THR A 46 0.11 18.11 -2.16
CA THR A 46 -0.24 16.74 -1.79
C THR A 46 -1.72 16.72 -1.43
N THR A 47 -2.58 16.42 -2.39
CA THR A 47 -4.00 16.16 -2.15
C THR A 47 -4.16 14.74 -1.63
N GLU A 48 -5.01 14.55 -0.61
CA GLU A 48 -5.41 13.22 -0.14
C GLU A 48 -6.03 12.42 -1.30
N ALA A 49 -5.44 11.26 -1.62
CA ALA A 49 -5.91 10.44 -2.73
C ALA A 49 -7.20 9.69 -2.37
N TRP A 50 -7.26 9.11 -1.18
CA TRP A 50 -8.42 8.41 -0.65
C TRP A 50 -8.33 8.23 0.87
N VAL A 51 -9.50 7.98 1.49
CA VAL A 51 -9.63 7.55 2.89
C VAL A 51 -10.53 6.32 2.93
N ALA A 52 -10.06 5.28 3.60
CA ALA A 52 -10.85 4.11 3.95
C ALA A 52 -10.95 4.00 5.47
N ARG A 53 -12.14 3.67 5.97
CA ARG A 53 -12.36 3.34 7.38
C ARG A 53 -12.87 1.91 7.46
N TYR A 54 -12.28 1.13 8.34
CA TYR A 54 -12.77 -0.19 8.67
C TYR A 54 -13.60 -0.10 9.95
N ASN A 55 -14.76 -0.73 9.94
CA ASN A 55 -15.60 -0.95 11.11
C ASN A 55 -15.85 -2.45 11.20
N GLY A 56 -15.33 -3.07 12.26
CA GLY A 56 -15.45 -4.50 12.50
C GLY A 56 -16.90 -4.97 12.71
N PRO A 57 -17.15 -6.28 12.63
CA PRO A 57 -18.47 -6.85 12.85
C PRO A 57 -19.00 -6.61 14.27
N GLY A 58 -18.12 -6.38 15.25
CA GLY A 58 -18.50 -5.99 16.62
C GLY A 58 -18.94 -4.53 16.78
N ASN A 59 -18.82 -3.67 15.75
CA ASN A 59 -19.16 -2.24 15.80
C ASN A 59 -18.56 -1.52 17.03
N SER A 60 -17.31 -1.84 17.35
CA SER A 60 -16.60 -1.40 18.54
C SER A 60 -15.15 -1.09 18.17
N ASN A 61 -14.21 -1.18 19.10
CA ASN A 61 -12.83 -0.78 18.86
C ASN A 61 -12.17 -1.61 17.74
N ASP A 62 -11.55 -0.89 16.82
CA ASP A 62 -10.72 -1.43 15.75
C ASP A 62 -9.37 -0.72 15.80
N THR A 63 -8.27 -1.47 15.87
CA THR A 63 -6.92 -0.91 16.00
C THR A 63 -6.00 -1.48 14.93
N ALA A 64 -5.52 -0.62 14.02
CA ALA A 64 -4.45 -0.98 13.09
C ALA A 64 -3.09 -0.99 13.79
N ARG A 65 -2.22 -1.96 13.44
CA ARG A 65 -0.89 -2.14 14.03
C ARG A 65 0.24 -2.12 13.01
N ALA A 66 0.03 -2.68 11.82
CA ALA A 66 1.03 -2.68 10.76
C ALA A 66 0.39 -2.53 9.38
N LEU A 67 1.18 -2.06 8.41
CA LEU A 67 0.79 -2.01 7.00
C LEU A 67 1.97 -2.41 6.09
N ALA A 68 1.66 -2.91 4.90
CA ALA A 68 2.60 -3.05 3.79
C ALA A 68 1.91 -2.68 2.48
N ALA A 69 2.69 -2.43 1.44
CA ALA A 69 2.20 -2.23 0.09
C ALA A 69 2.95 -3.13 -0.90
N ASP A 70 2.27 -3.56 -1.96
CA ASP A 70 2.89 -4.30 -3.06
C ASP A 70 3.25 -3.39 -4.24
N ALA A 71 3.94 -3.94 -5.25
CA ALA A 71 4.36 -3.20 -6.43
C ALA A 71 3.20 -2.73 -7.33
N ALA A 72 2.00 -3.30 -7.17
CA ALA A 72 0.80 -2.84 -7.85
C ALA A 72 0.10 -1.70 -7.12
N GLY A 73 0.61 -1.29 -5.95
CA GLY A 73 0.04 -0.24 -5.12
C GLY A 73 -1.12 -0.70 -4.24
N ASN A 74 -1.36 -2.01 -4.10
CA ASN A 74 -2.32 -2.50 -3.11
C ASN A 74 -1.74 -2.29 -1.71
N VAL A 75 -2.60 -1.90 -0.77
CA VAL A 75 -2.24 -1.68 0.64
C VAL A 75 -2.85 -2.78 1.49
N TYR A 76 -2.04 -3.36 2.36
CA TYR A 76 -2.44 -4.39 3.30
C TYR A 76 -2.30 -3.82 4.70
N VAL A 77 -3.33 -3.90 5.51
CA VAL A 77 -3.34 -3.40 6.89
C VAL A 77 -3.72 -4.55 7.80
N THR A 78 -2.98 -4.75 8.89
CA THR A 78 -3.34 -5.70 9.95
C THR A 78 -3.45 -5.00 11.29
N GLY A 79 -4.18 -5.65 12.18
CA GLY A 79 -4.40 -5.23 13.55
C GLY A 79 -5.45 -6.13 14.18
N TYR A 80 -6.21 -5.59 15.11
CA TYR A 80 -7.25 -6.33 15.80
C TYR A 80 -8.54 -5.54 15.92
N SER A 81 -9.64 -6.26 16.00
CA SER A 81 -10.98 -5.70 15.85
C SER A 81 -11.98 -6.54 16.63
N TYR A 82 -12.94 -5.90 17.28
CA TYR A 82 -14.00 -6.61 18.01
C TYR A 82 -14.80 -7.55 17.10
N GLY A 83 -14.93 -8.81 17.53
CA GLY A 83 -15.79 -9.82 16.91
C GLY A 83 -17.28 -9.58 17.18
N ALA A 84 -18.15 -10.06 16.28
CA ALA A 84 -19.59 -10.03 16.52
C ALA A 84 -19.98 -11.15 17.49
N GLY A 85 -20.57 -10.79 18.62
CA GLY A 85 -21.17 -11.73 19.56
C GLY A 85 -20.20 -12.44 20.51
N THR A 86 -18.89 -12.29 20.34
CA THR A 86 -17.87 -12.77 21.30
C THR A 86 -17.53 -11.70 22.33
N GLY A 87 -17.43 -10.43 21.90
CA GLY A 87 -16.98 -9.35 22.78
C GLY A 87 -15.45 -9.32 22.96
N ASP A 88 -14.74 -10.05 22.10
CA ASP A 88 -13.28 -10.18 22.14
C ASP A 88 -12.66 -9.65 20.84
N PHE A 89 -11.37 -9.34 20.90
CA PHE A 89 -10.61 -8.92 19.73
C PHE A 89 -10.19 -10.12 18.89
N ASP A 90 -10.42 -10.07 17.58
CA ASP A 90 -9.80 -11.01 16.63
C ASP A 90 -8.75 -10.28 15.81
N TYR A 91 -7.83 -11.02 15.17
CA TYR A 91 -7.01 -10.45 14.11
C TYR A 91 -7.95 -9.96 13.00
N ALA A 92 -7.64 -8.79 12.44
CA ALA A 92 -8.27 -8.29 11.23
C ALA A 92 -7.19 -7.83 10.26
N THR A 93 -7.18 -8.43 9.07
CA THR A 93 -6.29 -8.05 7.97
C THR A 93 -7.11 -7.67 6.76
N ILE A 94 -6.79 -6.55 6.15
CA ILE A 94 -7.58 -5.93 5.11
C ILE A 94 -6.67 -5.59 3.95
N LYS A 95 -7.11 -5.86 2.73
CA LYS A 95 -6.46 -5.41 1.51
C LYS A 95 -7.29 -4.35 0.83
N TYR A 96 -6.64 -3.26 0.43
CA TYR A 96 -7.17 -2.21 -0.41
C TYR A 96 -6.43 -2.16 -1.74
N ASP A 97 -7.12 -1.81 -2.82
CA ASP A 97 -6.46 -1.49 -4.10
C ASP A 97 -5.81 -0.10 -4.06
N SER A 98 -5.13 0.26 -5.15
CA SER A 98 -4.44 1.56 -5.27
C SER A 98 -5.37 2.78 -5.17
N ASN A 99 -6.68 2.58 -5.36
CA ASN A 99 -7.71 3.63 -5.28
C ASN A 99 -8.41 3.64 -3.91
N GLY A 100 -8.01 2.77 -2.98
CA GLY A 100 -8.62 2.65 -1.65
C GLY A 100 -9.86 1.77 -1.58
N ASN A 101 -10.19 1.02 -2.65
CA ASN A 101 -11.31 0.08 -2.60
C ASN A 101 -10.91 -1.16 -1.81
N GLN A 102 -11.74 -1.58 -0.86
CA GLN A 102 -11.50 -2.81 -0.11
C GLN A 102 -11.67 -4.03 -1.02
N LEU A 103 -10.62 -4.81 -1.18
CA LEU A 103 -10.62 -6.04 -1.96
C LEU A 103 -11.03 -7.25 -1.12
N TRP A 104 -10.51 -7.36 0.10
CA TRP A 104 -10.90 -8.42 1.03
C TRP A 104 -10.61 -8.05 2.48
N VAL A 105 -11.26 -8.78 3.38
CA VAL A 105 -11.00 -8.78 4.83
C VAL A 105 -10.87 -10.23 5.27
N ALA A 106 -9.79 -10.53 5.98
CA ALA A 106 -9.57 -11.81 6.63
C ALA A 106 -9.50 -11.61 8.14
N ARG A 107 -10.18 -12.48 8.89
CA ARG A 107 -10.16 -12.47 10.35
C ARG A 107 -9.64 -13.81 10.86
N TYR A 108 -8.91 -13.77 11.96
CA TYR A 108 -8.47 -14.98 12.66
C TYR A 108 -8.85 -14.87 14.13
N ASN A 109 -9.73 -15.78 14.54
CA ASN A 109 -10.10 -16.05 15.92
C ASN A 109 -9.39 -17.34 16.35
N GLY A 110 -8.54 -17.23 17.36
CA GLY A 110 -7.73 -18.29 17.90
C GLY A 110 -8.56 -19.39 18.56
N PRO A 111 -7.92 -20.53 18.89
CA PRO A 111 -8.61 -21.66 19.50
C PRO A 111 -9.12 -21.35 20.92
N GLY A 112 -8.59 -20.32 21.58
CA GLY A 112 -9.12 -19.81 22.85
C GLY A 112 -10.49 -19.13 22.74
N ASN A 113 -10.92 -18.72 21.53
CA ASN A 113 -12.12 -17.90 21.32
C ASN A 113 -12.18 -16.67 22.22
N ASP A 114 -11.05 -15.98 22.34
CA ASP A 114 -10.83 -14.80 23.18
C ASP A 114 -9.85 -13.90 22.41
N ASN A 115 -9.31 -12.89 23.07
CA ASN A 115 -8.53 -11.84 22.45
C ASN A 115 -7.30 -12.36 21.68
N ASP A 116 -7.19 -11.87 20.45
CA ASP A 116 -6.11 -12.09 19.52
C ASP A 116 -5.63 -10.74 18.97
N TYR A 117 -4.34 -10.43 19.20
CA TYR A 117 -3.73 -9.16 18.82
C TYR A 117 -2.69 -9.34 17.71
N ALA A 118 -3.07 -9.07 16.46
CA ALA A 118 -2.11 -9.01 15.36
C ALA A 118 -1.17 -7.83 15.55
N SER A 119 0.13 -8.06 15.33
CA SER A 119 1.19 -7.07 15.61
C SER A 119 2.01 -6.70 14.37
N ALA A 120 2.21 -7.63 13.44
CA ALA A 120 3.03 -7.41 12.25
C ALA A 120 2.48 -8.16 11.02
N LEU A 121 2.85 -7.67 9.84
CA LEU A 121 2.56 -8.35 8.58
C LEU A 121 3.72 -8.24 7.58
N ALA A 122 3.81 -9.20 6.67
CA ALA A 122 4.66 -9.17 5.49
C ALA A 122 3.90 -9.70 4.27
N VAL A 123 4.27 -9.24 3.07
CA VAL A 123 3.67 -9.66 1.79
C VAL A 123 4.77 -10.18 0.89
N ASP A 124 4.60 -11.37 0.33
CA ASP A 124 5.55 -11.93 -0.65
C ASP A 124 5.26 -11.52 -2.09
N ALA A 125 6.16 -11.84 -3.01
CA ALA A 125 6.03 -11.48 -4.43
C ALA A 125 4.84 -12.16 -5.14
N ALA A 126 4.27 -13.23 -4.57
CA ALA A 126 3.06 -13.86 -5.07
C ALA A 126 1.79 -13.23 -4.48
N GLY A 127 1.92 -12.23 -3.61
CA GLY A 127 0.82 -11.56 -2.95
C GLY A 127 0.27 -12.32 -1.75
N ASN A 128 0.96 -13.36 -1.26
CA ASN A 128 0.57 -13.99 -0.01
C ASN A 128 0.92 -13.09 1.16
N VAL A 129 0.07 -13.09 2.18
CA VAL A 129 0.21 -12.26 3.37
C VAL A 129 0.50 -13.13 4.57
N TYR A 130 1.52 -12.77 5.35
CA TYR A 130 1.90 -13.44 6.58
C TYR A 130 1.65 -12.47 7.71
N VAL A 131 0.84 -12.86 8.69
CA VAL A 131 0.43 -12.02 9.82
C VAL A 131 0.81 -12.72 11.10
N THR A 132 1.41 -12.00 12.04
CA THR A 132 1.81 -12.57 13.33
C THR A 132 1.43 -11.68 14.50
N GLY A 133 1.26 -12.28 15.67
CA GLY A 133 0.97 -11.60 16.92
C GLY A 133 0.68 -12.57 18.05
N LEU A 134 -0.05 -12.08 19.05
CA LEU A 134 -0.44 -12.82 20.25
C LEU A 134 -1.84 -13.39 20.07
N SER A 135 -2.09 -14.61 20.54
CA SER A 135 -3.41 -15.25 20.44
C SER A 135 -3.64 -16.21 21.58
N LEU A 136 -4.81 -16.15 22.23
CA LEU A 136 -5.12 -17.06 23.33
C LEU A 136 -5.27 -18.49 22.82
N GLY A 137 -4.55 -19.43 23.45
CA GLY A 137 -4.67 -20.85 23.13
C GLY A 137 -5.81 -21.55 23.87
N ALA A 138 -6.24 -22.71 23.36
CA ALA A 138 -7.24 -23.53 24.04
C ALA A 138 -6.60 -24.24 25.24
N GLY A 139 -6.84 -23.71 26.45
CA GLY A 139 -6.27 -24.24 27.69
C GLY A 139 -4.81 -23.85 27.93
N THR A 140 -4.31 -22.87 27.18
CA THR A 140 -2.98 -22.23 27.38
C THR A 140 -3.17 -20.71 27.48
N SER A 141 -2.10 -19.98 27.77
CA SER A 141 -2.14 -18.51 27.77
C SER A 141 -1.99 -17.95 26.36
N TYR A 142 -1.53 -16.71 26.25
CA TYR A 142 -1.22 -16.08 24.98
C TYR A 142 0.03 -16.72 24.37
N ASP A 143 -0.15 -17.28 23.18
CA ASP A 143 0.90 -17.88 22.36
C ASP A 143 1.18 -16.96 21.16
N TYR A 144 2.32 -17.17 20.48
CA TYR A 144 2.50 -16.63 19.14
C TYR A 144 1.61 -17.39 18.16
N ALA A 145 0.85 -16.65 17.34
CA ALA A 145 0.19 -17.19 16.17
C ALA A 145 0.71 -16.48 14.92
N THR A 146 0.98 -17.27 13.88
CA THR A 146 1.27 -16.76 12.53
C THR A 146 0.27 -17.37 11.57
N VAL A 147 -0.40 -16.52 10.79
CA VAL A 147 -1.38 -16.92 9.78
C VAL A 147 -0.87 -16.52 8.42
N LYS A 148 -0.98 -17.42 7.43
CA LYS A 148 -0.74 -17.10 6.03
C LYS A 148 -2.05 -17.05 5.27
N TYR A 149 -2.24 -16.00 4.48
CA TYR A 149 -3.31 -15.85 3.52
C TYR A 149 -2.78 -15.85 2.09
N ASP A 150 -3.58 -16.35 1.14
CA ASP A 150 -3.31 -16.17 -0.28
C ASP A 150 -3.65 -14.74 -0.76
N SER A 151 -3.41 -14.46 -2.04
CA SER A 151 -3.67 -13.14 -2.64
C SER A 151 -5.13 -12.67 -2.58
N ASN A 152 -6.06 -13.61 -2.39
CA ASN A 152 -7.50 -13.41 -2.30
C ASN A 152 -7.99 -13.34 -0.84
N GLY A 153 -7.08 -13.46 0.14
CA GLY A 153 -7.42 -13.42 1.56
C GLY A 153 -7.85 -14.77 2.14
N ASN A 154 -7.73 -15.87 1.40
CA ASN A 154 -8.06 -17.20 1.94
C ASN A 154 -6.93 -17.66 2.88
N GLN A 155 -7.28 -18.15 4.06
CA GLN A 155 -6.31 -18.73 4.98
C GLN A 155 -5.71 -20.01 4.40
N LEU A 156 -4.39 -20.04 4.27
CA LEU A 156 -3.65 -21.21 3.80
C LEU A 156 -3.18 -22.08 4.97
N TRP A 157 -2.67 -21.45 6.03
CA TRP A 157 -2.25 -22.16 7.24
C TRP A 157 -2.17 -21.24 8.45
N VAL A 158 -2.13 -21.86 9.63
CA VAL A 158 -1.84 -21.24 10.92
C VAL A 158 -0.72 -22.02 11.59
N ALA A 159 0.31 -21.33 12.06
CA ALA A 159 1.37 -21.88 12.88
C ALA A 159 1.32 -21.22 14.25
N ARG A 160 1.36 -22.01 15.32
CA ARG A 160 1.37 -21.53 16.69
C ARG A 160 2.63 -21.97 17.42
N TYR A 161 3.15 -21.12 18.29
CA TYR A 161 4.21 -21.49 19.22
C TYR A 161 3.71 -21.28 20.65
N ASN A 162 3.56 -22.39 21.37
CA ASN A 162 3.29 -22.46 22.79
C ASN A 162 4.53 -23.03 23.48
N GLY A 163 5.08 -22.26 24.41
CA GLY A 163 6.24 -22.62 25.20
C GLY A 163 5.92 -23.77 26.17
N PRO A 164 6.96 -24.45 26.69
CA PRO A 164 6.78 -25.64 27.53
C PRO A 164 6.04 -25.37 28.85
N GLY A 165 5.90 -24.11 29.25
CA GLY A 165 5.17 -23.70 30.45
C GLY A 165 3.66 -23.48 30.25
N ASN A 166 3.17 -23.41 29.02
CA ASN A 166 1.79 -23.00 28.70
C ASN A 166 1.40 -21.61 29.25
N PHE A 167 2.38 -20.73 29.44
CA PHE A 167 2.21 -19.37 29.94
C PHE A 167 2.24 -18.37 28.79
N TYR A 168 2.33 -17.09 29.11
CA TYR A 168 2.48 -16.04 28.11
C TYR A 168 3.84 -16.19 27.41
N ASP A 169 3.81 -16.37 26.09
CA ASP A 169 5.01 -16.50 25.25
C ASP A 169 5.26 -15.29 24.36
#